data_AF-A0A643MHD0-F1
#
_entry.id   AF-A0A643MHD0-F1
#
_cell.length_a   1.000
_cell.length_b   1.000
_cell.length_c   1.000
_cell.angle_alpha   90.00
_cell.angle_beta   90.00
_cell.angle_gamma   90.00
#
_symmetry.space_group_name_H-M   'P 1'
#
loop_
_entity.id
_entity.type
_entity.pdbx_description
1 polymer ?
#
loop_
_entity_poly.entity_id
_entity_poly.type
_entity_poly.pdbx_seq_one_letter_code
_entity_poly.pdbx_strand_id
1 'polypeptide(L)'
;MSIKVDMSLDCKGLACPMPIVKTKKEIEGLAPGQVIEVQATDKGSTVDIKSWAGKVGHQYIGTKHEDNVLVHYVRKANEHEVNEIVKYPHTITNAELQSILSHGEESIVLDVREAAEFAFGHIPSAISVPLGELNSAVLDKTKQIYVICRTGNRSDIACQMLKEKGYSNVKNVIPGMLEWQGNIEK
;
A
#
# COMPACT_ATOMS: atom_id res chain seq x y z
N MET A 1 -30.53 -6.17 8.33
CA MET A 1 -30.01 -4.85 8.72
C MET A 1 -30.02 -3.94 7.49
N SER A 2 -30.56 -2.73 7.60
CA SER A 2 -30.54 -1.73 6.52
C SER A 2 -29.23 -0.95 6.56
N ILE A 3 -28.61 -0.73 5.40
CA ILE A 3 -27.46 0.18 5.29
C ILE A 3 -27.99 1.60 5.56
N LYS A 4 -27.40 2.31 6.52
CA LYS A 4 -27.68 3.74 6.71
C LYS A 4 -26.95 4.50 5.61
N VAL A 5 -27.69 5.21 4.77
CA VAL A 5 -27.17 6.07 3.70
C VAL A 5 -27.19 7.52 4.20
N ASP A 6 -26.07 8.21 4.07
CA ASP A 6 -25.93 9.62 4.46
C ASP A 6 -26.08 10.56 3.26
N MET A 7 -25.83 10.06 2.04
CA MET A 7 -26.00 10.81 0.80
C MET A 7 -26.40 9.89 -0.35
N SER A 8 -27.32 10.35 -1.20
CA SER A 8 -27.73 9.66 -2.43
C SER A 8 -27.34 10.47 -3.65
N LEU A 9 -26.72 9.80 -4.62
CA LEU A 9 -26.22 10.38 -5.86
C LEU A 9 -26.85 9.69 -7.07
N ASP A 10 -27.65 10.44 -7.83
CA ASP A 10 -28.23 9.96 -9.08
C ASP A 10 -27.28 10.17 -10.27
N CYS A 11 -26.85 9.06 -10.86
CA CYS A 11 -26.01 8.97 -12.05
C CYS A 11 -26.65 8.09 -13.14
N LYS A 12 -27.97 7.85 -13.07
CA LYS A 12 -28.70 7.10 -14.11
C LYS A 12 -28.64 7.85 -15.44
N GLY A 13 -28.54 7.11 -16.54
CA GLY A 13 -28.45 7.68 -17.90
C GLY A 13 -27.11 8.32 -18.24
N LEU A 14 -26.15 8.38 -17.31
CA LEU A 14 -24.81 8.87 -17.58
C LEU A 14 -23.91 7.72 -18.06
N ALA A 15 -23.15 7.96 -19.13
CA ALA A 15 -22.15 7.02 -19.62
C ALA A 15 -20.84 7.12 -18.80
N CYS A 16 -20.05 6.04 -18.79
CA CYS A 16 -18.69 6.06 -18.26
C CYS A 16 -17.87 7.21 -18.91
N PRO A 17 -17.13 8.04 -18.14
CA PRO A 17 -16.75 7.89 -16.72
C PRO A 17 -17.59 8.76 -15.76
N MET A 18 -18.74 9.27 -16.16
CA MET A 18 -19.47 10.27 -15.37
C MET A 18 -19.91 9.80 -13.96
N PRO A 19 -20.35 8.54 -13.75
CA PRO A 19 -20.69 8.05 -12.41
C PRO A 19 -19.52 8.18 -11.43
N ILE A 20 -18.31 7.81 -11.84
CA ILE A 20 -17.12 7.91 -10.97
C ILE A 20 -16.68 9.35 -10.75
N VAL A 21 -16.73 10.21 -11.78
CA VAL A 21 -16.37 11.63 -11.65
C VAL A 21 -17.26 12.34 -10.64
N LYS A 22 -18.58 12.10 -10.71
CA LYS A 22 -19.52 12.67 -9.73
C LYS A 22 -19.32 12.09 -8.34
N THR A 23 -19.11 10.77 -8.22
CA THR A 23 -18.87 10.13 -6.92
C THR A 23 -17.66 10.74 -6.20
N LYS A 24 -16.56 10.99 -6.93
CA LYS A 24 -15.36 11.65 -6.39
C LYS A 24 -15.64 13.03 -5.84
N LYS A 25 -16.41 13.83 -6.57
CA LYS A 25 -16.74 15.20 -6.16
C LYS A 25 -17.63 15.22 -4.92
N GLU A 26 -18.66 14.39 -4.90
CA GLU A 26 -19.66 14.45 -3.83
C GLU A 26 -19.15 13.82 -2.51
N ILE A 27 -18.29 12.80 -2.57
CA ILE A 27 -17.74 12.19 -1.35
C ILE A 27 -16.82 13.14 -0.57
N GLU A 28 -16.24 14.16 -1.21
CA GLU A 28 -15.42 15.19 -0.54
C GLU A 28 -16.23 15.91 0.54
N GLY A 29 -17.54 16.10 0.34
CA GLY A 29 -18.44 16.77 1.29
C GLY A 29 -18.89 15.91 2.48
N LEU A 30 -18.61 14.61 2.50
CA LEU A 30 -19.02 13.73 3.59
C LEU A 30 -18.07 13.77 4.78
N ALA A 31 -18.58 13.53 5.98
CA ALA A 31 -17.75 13.21 7.14
C ALA A 31 -17.23 11.75 7.03
N PRO A 32 -16.07 11.45 7.63
CA PRO A 32 -15.63 10.07 7.75
C PRO A 32 -16.65 9.14 8.39
N GLY A 33 -16.73 7.91 7.88
CA GLY A 33 -17.68 6.90 8.30
C GLY A 33 -19.03 6.98 7.60
N GLN A 34 -19.35 8.08 6.92
CA GLN A 34 -20.62 8.25 6.20
C GLN A 34 -20.62 7.51 4.87
N VAL A 35 -21.82 7.10 4.44
CA VAL A 35 -22.04 6.29 3.24
C VAL A 35 -22.72 7.11 2.15
N ILE A 36 -22.11 7.12 0.96
CA ILE A 36 -22.75 7.57 -0.28
C ILE A 36 -23.33 6.37 -1.04
N GLU A 37 -24.59 6.50 -1.43
CA GLU A 37 -25.29 5.64 -2.39
C GLU A 37 -25.18 6.25 -3.79
N VAL A 38 -24.73 5.48 -4.78
CA VAL A 38 -24.59 5.93 -6.17
C VAL A 38 -25.44 5.05 -7.08
N GLN A 39 -26.43 5.65 -7.74
CA GLN A 39 -27.34 4.97 -8.66
C GLN A 39 -26.87 5.16 -10.10
N ALA A 40 -26.51 4.09 -10.81
CA ALA A 40 -26.02 4.15 -12.18
C ALA A 40 -26.67 3.08 -13.06
N THR A 41 -26.86 3.37 -14.34
CA THR A 41 -27.33 2.38 -15.34
C THR A 41 -26.19 1.81 -16.19
N ASP A 42 -25.00 2.38 -16.06
CA ASP A 42 -23.81 1.94 -16.78
C ASP A 42 -23.16 0.73 -16.08
N LYS A 43 -22.89 -0.34 -16.82
CA LYS A 43 -22.28 -1.57 -16.25
C LYS A 43 -20.82 -1.36 -15.83
N GLY A 44 -20.11 -0.43 -16.46
CA GLY A 44 -18.71 -0.10 -16.15
C GLY A 44 -18.53 0.53 -14.76
N SER A 45 -19.54 1.28 -14.30
CA SER A 45 -19.55 1.97 -13.00
C SER A 45 -19.18 1.08 -11.81
N THR A 46 -19.55 -0.21 -11.82
CA THR A 46 -19.18 -1.15 -10.75
C THR A 46 -17.67 -1.29 -10.61
N VAL A 47 -16.98 -1.53 -11.73
CA VAL A 47 -15.53 -1.73 -11.74
C VAL A 47 -14.81 -0.43 -11.43
N ASP A 48 -15.28 0.68 -12.02
CA ASP A 48 -14.68 2.00 -11.84
C ASP A 48 -14.77 2.48 -10.39
N ILE A 49 -15.96 2.41 -9.78
CA ILE A 49 -16.20 2.87 -8.41
C ILE A 49 -15.50 1.96 -7.40
N LYS A 50 -15.56 0.64 -7.59
CA LYS A 50 -14.84 -0.31 -6.72
C LYS A 50 -13.33 -0.10 -6.78
N SER A 51 -12.77 -0.01 -7.99
CA SER A 51 -11.34 0.17 -8.21
C SER A 51 -10.85 1.50 -7.65
N TRP A 52 -11.59 2.58 -7.90
CA TRP A 52 -11.26 3.88 -7.34
C TRP A 52 -11.33 3.89 -5.82
N ALA A 53 -12.43 3.41 -5.22
CA ALA A 53 -12.59 3.40 -3.77
C ALA A 53 -11.42 2.68 -3.10
N GLY A 54 -11.04 1.50 -3.60
CA GLY A 54 -9.87 0.77 -3.10
C GLY A 54 -8.55 1.52 -3.31
N LYS A 55 -8.36 2.21 -4.44
CA LYS A 55 -7.15 3.01 -4.71
C LYS A 55 -6.99 4.21 -3.77
N VAL A 56 -8.10 4.82 -3.35
CA VAL A 56 -8.09 6.01 -2.47
C VAL A 56 -8.46 5.67 -1.02
N GLY A 57 -8.45 4.39 -0.64
CA GLY A 57 -8.70 3.94 0.73
C GLY A 57 -10.15 4.04 1.21
N HIS A 58 -11.11 4.41 0.35
CA HIS A 58 -12.53 4.35 0.70
C HIS A 58 -13.04 2.91 0.70
N GLN A 59 -14.02 2.64 1.54
CA GLN A 59 -14.58 1.30 1.67
C GLN A 59 -15.74 1.11 0.69
N TYR A 60 -15.53 0.27 -0.32
CA TYR A 60 -16.61 -0.19 -1.18
C TYR A 60 -17.43 -1.26 -0.46
N ILE A 61 -18.66 -0.92 -0.07
CA ILE A 61 -19.54 -1.83 0.68
C ILE A 61 -20.17 -2.87 -0.25
N GLY A 62 -20.56 -2.49 -1.47
CA GLY A 62 -21.11 -3.40 -2.46
C GLY A 62 -22.03 -2.74 -3.48
N THR A 63 -22.58 -3.57 -4.37
CA THR A 63 -23.62 -3.19 -5.35
C THR A 63 -24.89 -3.98 -5.10
N LYS A 64 -26.03 -3.31 -5.12
CA LYS A 64 -27.33 -3.95 -5.31
C LYS A 64 -27.82 -3.73 -6.74
N HIS A 65 -28.57 -4.69 -7.23
CA HIS A 65 -29.22 -4.60 -8.53
C HIS A 65 -30.70 -4.39 -8.28
N GLU A 66 -31.23 -3.25 -8.74
CA GLU A 66 -32.65 -2.93 -8.69
C GLU A 66 -33.09 -2.63 -10.12
N ASP A 67 -33.80 -3.60 -10.72
CA ASP A 67 -34.17 -3.62 -12.14
C ASP A 67 -32.99 -3.38 -13.09
N ASN A 68 -32.93 -2.19 -13.71
CA ASN A 68 -31.88 -1.77 -14.63
C ASN A 68 -30.89 -0.77 -14.00
N VAL A 69 -30.93 -0.62 -12.68
CA VAL A 69 -30.10 0.31 -11.91
C VAL A 69 -29.16 -0.48 -11.00
N LEU A 70 -27.88 -0.12 -11.08
CA LEU A 70 -26.83 -0.54 -10.17
C LEU A 70 -26.73 0.49 -9.05
N VAL A 71 -26.91 0.04 -7.82
CA VAL A 71 -26.87 0.88 -6.62
C VAL A 71 -25.61 0.54 -5.84
N HIS A 72 -24.60 1.40 -5.94
CA HIS A 72 -23.31 1.22 -5.27
C HIS A 72 -23.29 1.93 -3.93
N TYR A 73 -22.67 1.30 -2.93
CA TYR A 73 -22.51 1.87 -1.60
C TYR A 73 -21.02 2.04 -1.32
N VAL A 74 -20.59 3.28 -1.05
CA VAL A 74 -19.21 3.62 -0.69
C VAL A 74 -19.21 4.36 0.63
N ARG A 75 -18.45 3.86 1.60
CA ARG A 75 -18.21 4.56 2.87
C ARG A 75 -16.94 5.40 2.75
N LYS A 76 -17.05 6.68 3.08
CA LYS A 76 -15.88 7.56 3.22
C LYS A 76 -15.07 7.07 4.41
N ALA A 77 -13.83 6.69 4.16
CA ALA A 77 -12.90 6.35 5.22
C ALA A 77 -12.39 7.64 5.89
N ASN A 78 -12.02 7.57 7.16
CA ASN A 78 -11.37 8.67 7.88
C ASN A 78 -9.93 8.88 7.38
N GLU A 79 -9.32 10.05 7.59
CA GLU A 79 -7.93 10.32 7.15
C GLU A 79 -6.90 9.33 7.74
N HIS A 80 -7.25 8.63 8.82
CA HIS A 80 -6.51 7.53 9.46
C HIS A 80 -6.91 6.11 8.96
N GLU A 81 -7.99 5.95 8.20
CA GLU A 81 -8.49 4.71 7.55
C GLU A 81 -8.14 4.76 6.05
N VAL A 82 -7.92 5.97 5.50
CA VAL A 82 -7.51 6.25 4.11
C VAL A 82 -5.99 6.15 3.92
N ASN A 83 -5.22 6.27 4.99
CA ASN A 83 -3.76 6.05 5.00
C ASN A 83 -3.50 4.81 5.87
N GLU A 84 -3.14 3.65 5.34
CA GLU A 84 -1.74 3.35 5.04
C GLU A 84 -1.56 2.37 3.86
N ILE A 85 -1.17 2.90 2.70
CA ILE A 85 0.24 2.72 2.32
C ILE A 85 0.84 4.11 2.49
N VAL A 86 1.10 4.52 3.74
CA VAL A 86 2.03 5.64 3.96
C VAL A 86 3.36 5.09 3.49
N LYS A 87 3.76 5.42 2.25
CA LYS A 87 5.10 5.11 1.79
C LYS A 87 6.04 5.50 2.91
N TYR A 88 6.79 4.53 3.40
CA TYR A 88 7.58 4.69 4.59
C TYR A 88 8.53 5.88 4.37
N PRO A 89 8.45 6.94 5.20
CA PRO A 89 8.99 8.25 4.84
C PRO A 89 10.51 8.29 4.82
N HIS A 90 11.16 7.34 5.49
CA HIS A 90 12.61 7.22 5.51
C HIS A 90 13.04 6.22 4.43
N THR A 91 13.39 6.74 3.27
CA THR A 91 13.87 5.94 2.14
C THR A 91 15.36 6.20 1.90
N ILE A 92 16.02 5.26 1.22
CA ILE A 92 17.37 5.42 0.71
C ILE A 92 17.45 4.84 -0.70
N THR A 93 18.29 5.42 -1.55
CA THR A 93 18.55 4.90 -2.90
C THR A 93 19.56 3.75 -2.88
N ASN A 94 19.54 2.92 -3.93
CA ASN A 94 20.53 1.86 -4.10
C ASN A 94 21.98 2.40 -4.12
N ALA A 95 22.22 3.57 -4.74
CA ALA A 95 23.54 4.18 -4.81
C ALA A 95 24.05 4.64 -3.44
N GLU A 96 23.19 5.26 -2.63
CA GLU A 96 23.52 5.65 -1.26
C GLU A 96 23.81 4.43 -0.38
N LEU A 97 22.97 3.39 -0.46
CA LEU A 97 23.21 2.14 0.27
C LEU A 97 24.56 1.51 -0.13
N GLN A 98 24.86 1.45 -1.43
CA GLN A 98 26.14 0.93 -1.91
C GLN A 98 27.33 1.72 -1.36
N SER A 99 27.22 3.06 -1.31
CA SER A 99 28.24 3.91 -0.69
C SER A 99 28.44 3.54 0.78
N ILE A 100 27.37 3.43 1.57
CA ILE A 100 27.42 3.09 3.00
C ILE A 100 28.09 1.73 3.22
N LEU A 101 27.72 0.72 2.43
CA LEU A 101 28.33 -0.61 2.50
C LEU A 101 29.82 -0.58 2.13
N SER A 102 30.24 0.26 1.19
CA SER A 102 31.65 0.39 0.80
C SER A 102 32.52 1.09 1.84
N HIS A 103 31.93 1.94 2.70
CA HIS A 103 32.63 2.62 3.79
C HIS A 103 32.73 1.77 5.06
N GLY A 104 32.09 0.58 5.08
CA GLY A 104 32.14 -0.34 6.21
C GLY A 104 31.38 0.15 7.44
N GLU A 105 30.36 0.99 7.26
CA GLU A 105 29.51 1.44 8.36
C GLU A 105 28.74 0.25 8.96
N GLU A 106 28.76 0.12 10.29
CA GLU A 106 28.00 -0.92 10.99
C GLU A 106 26.49 -0.73 10.77
N SER A 107 25.92 -1.57 9.92
CA SER A 107 24.50 -1.53 9.56
C SER A 107 23.98 -2.94 9.27
N ILE A 108 22.65 -3.07 9.24
CA ILE A 108 21.96 -4.31 8.90
C ILE A 108 21.27 -4.10 7.56
N VAL A 109 21.56 -4.95 6.59
CA VAL A 109 20.75 -5.07 5.37
C VAL A 109 19.78 -6.23 5.56
N LEU A 110 18.49 -5.96 5.54
CA LEU A 110 17.42 -6.94 5.71
C LEU A 110 16.73 -7.19 4.38
N ASP A 111 16.87 -8.39 3.84
CA ASP A 111 16.16 -8.80 2.62
C ASP A 111 14.86 -9.52 2.98
N VAL A 112 13.73 -8.91 2.60
CA VAL A 112 12.39 -9.44 2.89
C VAL A 112 11.73 -10.16 1.73
N ARG A 113 12.51 -10.51 0.70
CA ARG A 113 12.07 -11.39 -0.38
C ARG A 113 11.94 -12.84 0.12
N GLU A 114 11.32 -13.68 -0.70
CA GLU A 114 11.26 -15.11 -0.43
C GLU A 114 12.66 -15.74 -0.48
N ALA A 115 12.89 -16.80 0.30
CA ALA A 115 14.20 -17.46 0.40
C ALA A 115 14.76 -17.91 -0.97
N ALA A 116 13.88 -18.30 -1.90
CA ALA A 116 14.27 -18.62 -3.27
C ALA A 116 14.86 -17.40 -3.99
N GLU A 117 14.23 -16.22 -3.91
CA GLU A 117 14.74 -14.99 -4.54
C GLU A 117 16.09 -14.57 -3.94
N PHE A 118 16.28 -14.78 -2.63
CA PHE A 118 17.54 -14.51 -1.94
C PHE A 118 18.67 -15.42 -2.44
N ALA A 119 18.42 -16.73 -2.57
CA ALA A 119 19.39 -17.71 -3.06
C ALA A 119 19.80 -17.48 -4.52
N PHE A 120 18.96 -16.85 -5.34
CA PHE A 120 19.32 -16.50 -6.73
C PHE A 120 20.28 -15.30 -6.83
N GLY A 121 20.40 -14.51 -5.76
CA GLY A 121 21.24 -13.33 -5.72
C GLY A 121 20.75 -12.32 -4.69
N HIS A 122 21.61 -11.95 -3.74
CA HIS A 122 21.32 -10.98 -2.68
C HIS A 122 22.52 -10.07 -2.40
N ILE A 123 22.31 -8.96 -1.70
CA ILE A 123 23.40 -8.06 -1.29
C ILE A 123 24.32 -8.81 -0.31
N PRO A 124 25.65 -8.76 -0.46
CA PRO A 124 26.59 -9.38 0.47
C PRO A 124 26.29 -8.99 1.91
N SER A 125 26.39 -9.95 2.84
CA SER A 125 26.08 -9.80 4.27
C SER A 125 24.62 -9.48 4.62
N ALA A 126 23.69 -9.49 3.66
CA ALA A 126 22.28 -9.29 3.94
C ALA A 126 21.70 -10.46 4.76
N ILE A 127 20.82 -10.14 5.70
CA ILE A 127 20.06 -11.11 6.47
C ILE A 127 18.76 -11.39 5.73
N SER A 128 18.48 -12.66 5.43
CA SER A 128 17.21 -13.08 4.83
C SER A 128 16.15 -13.27 5.90
N VAL A 129 15.06 -12.51 5.81
CA VAL A 129 13.85 -12.69 6.63
C VAL A 129 12.64 -12.39 5.75
N PRO A 130 11.99 -13.40 5.15
CA PRO A 130 10.80 -13.19 4.34
C PRO A 130 9.73 -12.37 5.07
N LEU A 131 8.98 -11.55 4.35
CA LEU A 131 7.99 -10.64 4.95
C LEU A 131 7.01 -11.36 5.90
N GLY A 132 6.57 -12.59 5.54
CA GLY A 132 5.67 -13.39 6.38
C GLY A 132 6.28 -13.85 7.72
N GLU A 133 7.61 -13.93 7.80
CA GLU A 133 8.37 -14.37 8.97
C GLU A 133 8.89 -13.18 9.80
N LEU A 134 8.69 -11.95 9.32
CA LEU A 134 9.17 -10.74 9.98
C LEU A 134 8.61 -10.57 11.39
N ASN A 135 7.44 -11.14 11.68
CA ASN A 135 6.82 -11.10 13.01
C ASN A 135 7.65 -11.83 14.09
N SER A 136 8.37 -12.89 13.74
CA SER A 136 9.26 -13.61 14.67
C SER A 136 10.70 -13.11 14.67
N ALA A 137 11.07 -12.20 13.75
CA ALA A 137 12.44 -11.74 13.63
C ALA A 137 12.89 -10.86 14.81
N VAL A 138 14.10 -11.15 15.29
CA VAL A 138 14.80 -10.38 16.32
C VAL A 138 16.06 -9.80 15.70
N LEU A 139 16.10 -8.49 15.57
CA LEU A 139 17.22 -7.72 15.03
C LEU A 139 17.73 -6.75 16.10
N ASP A 140 18.96 -6.27 15.93
CA ASP A 140 19.51 -5.25 16.82
C ASP A 140 18.81 -3.90 16.57
N LYS A 141 18.05 -3.43 17.56
CA LYS A 141 17.29 -2.16 17.50
C LYS A 141 18.19 -0.92 17.48
N THR A 142 19.45 -1.04 17.89
CA THR A 142 20.39 0.09 17.98
C THR A 142 21.00 0.42 16.62
N LYS A 143 21.16 -0.58 15.76
CA LYS A 143 21.78 -0.44 14.43
C LYS A 143 20.83 0.18 13.42
N GLN A 144 21.40 0.80 12.39
CA GLN A 144 20.66 1.26 11.22
C GLN A 144 20.28 0.05 10.35
N ILE A 145 18.99 -0.11 10.08
CA ILE A 145 18.42 -1.21 9.30
C ILE A 145 17.99 -0.67 7.94
N TYR A 146 18.50 -1.29 6.87
CA TYR A 146 18.14 -1.05 5.48
C TYR A 146 17.32 -2.23 4.98
N VAL A 147 16.04 -2.01 4.74
CA VAL A 147 15.13 -3.08 4.32
C VAL A 147 14.98 -3.04 2.81
N ILE A 148 15.25 -4.17 2.16
CA ILE A 148 15.20 -4.30 0.71
C ILE A 148 14.29 -5.44 0.30
N CYS A 149 13.59 -5.24 -0.82
CA CYS A 149 12.87 -6.30 -1.51
C CYS A 149 13.14 -6.24 -3.01
N ARG A 150 12.29 -6.83 -3.85
CA ARG A 150 12.44 -6.75 -5.31
C ARG A 150 12.23 -5.34 -5.87
N THR A 151 11.14 -4.65 -5.50
CA THR A 151 10.71 -3.38 -6.14
C THR A 151 10.37 -2.26 -5.14
N GLY A 152 10.82 -2.36 -3.89
CA GLY A 152 10.55 -1.38 -2.82
C GLY A 152 9.20 -1.50 -2.10
N ASN A 153 8.22 -2.24 -2.64
CA ASN A 153 6.86 -2.31 -2.05
C ASN A 153 6.76 -3.24 -0.84
N ARG A 154 7.34 -4.45 -0.90
CA ARG A 154 7.34 -5.38 0.25
C ARG A 154 8.19 -4.85 1.41
N SER A 155 9.30 -4.19 1.07
CA SER A 155 10.18 -3.55 2.06
C SER A 155 9.52 -2.33 2.71
N ASP A 156 8.60 -1.65 2.02
CA ASP A 156 7.79 -0.58 2.61
C ASP A 156 6.93 -1.09 3.78
N ILE A 157 6.18 -2.17 3.54
CA ILE A 157 5.37 -2.85 4.55
C ILE A 157 6.24 -3.36 5.69
N ALA A 158 7.39 -3.97 5.37
CA ALA A 158 8.33 -4.44 6.38
C ALA A 158 8.88 -3.29 7.27
N CYS A 159 9.17 -2.12 6.69
CA CYS A 159 9.61 -0.96 7.46
C CYS A 159 8.53 -0.47 8.44
N GLN A 160 7.27 -0.45 8.03
CA GLN A 160 6.14 -0.12 8.93
C GLN A 160 6.04 -1.13 10.08
N MET A 161 6.05 -2.44 9.77
CA MET A 161 6.03 -3.50 10.79
C MET A 161 7.19 -3.41 11.79
N LEU A 162 8.40 -3.08 11.31
CA LEU A 162 9.55 -2.85 12.18
C LEU A 162 9.36 -1.58 13.03
N LYS A 163 8.83 -0.48 12.46
CA LYS A 163 8.53 0.74 13.23
C LYS A 163 7.58 0.44 14.39
N GLU A 164 6.50 -0.31 14.13
CA GLU A 164 5.52 -0.73 15.14
C GLU A 164 6.14 -1.58 16.25
N LYS A 165 7.13 -2.42 15.91
CA LYS A 165 7.92 -3.21 16.86
C LYS A 165 8.96 -2.41 17.65
N GLY A 166 9.02 -1.09 17.43
CA GLY A 166 9.93 -0.18 18.13
C GLY A 166 11.34 -0.12 17.55
N TYR A 167 11.53 -0.47 16.28
CA TYR A 167 12.78 -0.18 15.57
C TYR A 167 12.74 1.28 15.08
N SER A 168 13.59 2.15 15.62
CA SER A 168 13.60 3.58 15.29
C SER A 168 14.39 3.88 14.00
N ASN A 169 15.43 3.10 13.74
CA ASN A 169 16.45 3.35 12.71
C ASN A 169 16.24 2.45 11.49
N VAL A 170 15.08 2.54 10.85
CA VAL A 170 14.75 1.72 9.67
C VAL A 170 14.64 2.62 8.45
N LYS A 171 15.18 2.18 7.31
CA LYS A 171 15.09 2.86 6.00
C LYS A 171 14.67 1.87 4.91
N ASN A 172 13.70 2.25 4.08
CA ASN A 172 13.28 1.47 2.91
C ASN A 172 14.23 1.71 1.74
N VAL A 173 14.78 0.64 1.14
CA VAL A 173 15.68 0.73 -0.02
C VAL A 173 14.86 0.70 -1.30
N ILE A 174 14.96 1.78 -2.07
CA ILE A 174 14.20 2.00 -3.31
C ILE A 174 15.20 2.24 -4.46
N PRO A 175 14.98 1.67 -5.65
CA PRO A 175 13.84 0.85 -6.08
C PRO A 175 13.94 -0.64 -5.68
N GLY A 176 14.95 -1.02 -4.90
CA GLY A 176 15.16 -2.39 -4.43
C GLY A 176 16.06 -3.22 -5.36
N MET A 177 16.03 -4.54 -5.20
CA MET A 177 16.94 -5.46 -5.89
C MET A 177 16.79 -5.48 -7.42
N LEU A 178 15.65 -5.04 -7.97
CA LEU A 178 15.45 -4.97 -9.42
C LEU A 178 16.48 -4.07 -10.12
N GLU A 179 16.88 -2.98 -9.47
CA GLU A 179 17.89 -2.04 -10.01
C GLU A 179 19.14 -1.99 -9.13
N TRP A 180 19.41 -3.06 -8.37
CA TRP A 180 20.66 -3.17 -7.64
C TRP A 180 21.80 -3.43 -8.62
N GLN A 181 22.75 -2.49 -8.69
CA GLN A 181 23.94 -2.56 -9.55
C GLN A 181 25.22 -2.90 -8.77
N GLY A 182 25.12 -3.07 -7.45
CA GLY A 182 26.25 -3.45 -6.61
C GLY A 182 26.57 -4.94 -6.69
N ASN A 183 27.53 -5.36 -5.88
CA ASN A 183 27.90 -6.77 -5.75
C ASN A 183 26.71 -7.59 -5.23
N ILE A 184 26.66 -8.86 -5.64
CA ILE A 184 25.69 -9.84 -5.16
C ILE A 184 26.39 -11.15 -4.77
N GLU A 185 25.85 -11.82 -3.76
CA GLU A 185 26.20 -13.17 -3.33
C GLU A 185 25.07 -14.15 -3.66
N LYS A 186 25.40 -15.43 -3.79
CA LYS A 186 24.47 -16.53 -4.08
C LYS A 186 24.67 -17.64 -3.08
#